data_AF-A0A2D8A6L9-F1
#
_entry.id   AF-A0A2D8A6L9-F1
#
_cell.length_a   1.000
_cell.length_b   1.000
_cell.length_c   1.000
_cell.angle_alpha   90.00
_cell.angle_beta   90.00
_cell.angle_gamma   90.00
#
_symmetry.space_group_name_H-M   'P 1'
#
loop_
_entity.id
_entity.type
_entity.pdbx_description
1 polymer ?
#
loop_
_entity_poly.entity_id
_entity_poly.type
_entity_poly.pdbx_seq_one_letter_code
_entity_poly.pdbx_strand_id
1 'polypeptide(L)'
;MFKTMSTKDIQKDGPAKVLLYAHHGWGKTYQCRYFQKRYGKGIIISGEAGLKSVEDVDIDYLPFSSWNGKHDPEEGVFSFRGIVKMLGSDEFKKAGYKWIAIDSLTEMSERLVEQLENEWKEKGKTADFQMWGEYNRLMLGSLKWIRDLPYHVYVSALAKEEK
;
A
#
# COMPACT_ATOMS: atom_id res chain seq x y z
N MET A 1 -6.52 -22.97 -38.05
CA MET A 1 -5.78 -23.83 -37.10
C MET A 1 -5.82 -23.12 -35.75
N PHE A 2 -6.38 -23.75 -34.71
CA PHE A 2 -6.47 -23.15 -33.37
C PHE A 2 -5.10 -23.12 -32.71
N LYS A 3 -4.69 -21.95 -32.20
CA LYS A 3 -3.38 -21.75 -31.56
C LYS A 3 -3.59 -20.97 -30.26
N THR A 4 -3.06 -21.50 -29.17
CA THR A 4 -3.10 -20.87 -27.84
C THR A 4 -1.74 -20.28 -27.50
N MET A 5 -1.73 -19.33 -26.55
CA MET A 5 -0.52 -18.82 -25.92
C MET A 5 -0.31 -19.51 -24.56
N SER A 6 0.93 -19.55 -24.09
CA SER A 6 1.26 -20.12 -22.79
C SER A 6 1.31 -19.04 -21.72
N THR A 7 0.80 -19.31 -20.53
CA THR A 7 0.96 -18.40 -19.38
C THR A 7 2.42 -18.24 -18.96
N LYS A 8 3.31 -19.15 -19.38
CA LYS A 8 4.77 -18.98 -19.21
C LYS A 8 5.31 -17.77 -19.96
N ASP A 9 4.64 -17.34 -21.03
CA ASP A 9 5.08 -16.19 -21.82
C ASP A 9 4.78 -14.87 -21.08
N ILE A 10 3.74 -14.83 -20.23
CA ILE A 10 3.33 -13.65 -19.44
C ILE A 10 4.41 -13.23 -18.42
N GLN A 11 5.27 -14.14 -17.96
CA GLN A 11 6.37 -13.78 -17.04
C GLN A 11 7.29 -12.70 -17.62
N LYS A 12 7.29 -12.52 -18.94
CA LYS A 12 8.10 -11.52 -19.63
C LYS A 12 7.45 -10.13 -19.66
N ASP A 13 6.16 -10.02 -19.31
CA ASP A 13 5.33 -8.87 -19.72
C ASP A 13 4.96 -7.88 -18.60
N GLY A 14 5.41 -8.08 -17.35
CA GLY A 14 5.35 -7.01 -16.36
C GLY A 14 5.13 -7.40 -14.89
N PRO A 15 5.00 -6.39 -14.02
CA PRO A 15 4.81 -6.58 -12.59
C PRO A 15 3.44 -7.16 -12.25
N ALA A 16 3.43 -8.09 -11.31
CA ALA A 16 2.21 -8.64 -10.71
C ALA A 16 1.61 -7.67 -9.68
N LYS A 17 0.27 -7.57 -9.65
CA LYS A 17 -0.49 -6.80 -8.66
C LYS A 17 -1.41 -7.75 -7.92
N VAL A 18 -1.30 -7.80 -6.60
CA VAL A 18 -2.04 -8.73 -5.75
C VAL A 18 -2.74 -7.97 -4.65
N LEU A 19 -4.03 -8.23 -4.48
CA LEU A 19 -4.80 -7.85 -3.31
C LEU A 19 -5.10 -9.12 -2.50
N LEU A 20 -4.63 -9.18 -1.25
CA LEU A 20 -5.06 -10.19 -0.30
C LEU A 20 -6.04 -9.60 0.70
N TYR A 21 -7.29 -9.97 0.55
CA TYR A 21 -8.40 -9.58 1.41
C TYR A 21 -8.74 -10.75 2.34
N ALA A 22 -8.52 -10.58 3.65
CA ALA A 22 -8.77 -11.63 4.63
C ALA A 22 -8.92 -11.05 6.05
N HIS A 23 -9.51 -11.84 6.95
CA HIS A 23 -9.66 -11.45 8.35
C HIS A 23 -8.29 -11.27 9.05
N HIS A 24 -8.32 -10.74 10.27
CA HIS A 24 -7.12 -10.64 11.11
C HIS A 24 -6.54 -12.03 11.40
N GLY A 25 -5.22 -12.16 11.51
CA GLY A 25 -4.55 -13.43 11.80
C GLY A 25 -4.40 -14.41 10.62
N TRP A 26 -4.93 -14.10 9.43
CA TRP A 26 -4.85 -14.99 8.24
C TRP A 26 -3.49 -14.97 7.50
N GLY A 27 -2.43 -14.48 8.14
CA GLY A 27 -1.10 -14.46 7.55
C GLY A 27 -0.91 -13.45 6.40
N LYS A 28 -1.65 -12.33 6.41
CA LYS A 28 -1.53 -11.31 5.35
C LYS A 28 -0.12 -10.75 5.23
N THR A 29 0.43 -10.20 6.30
CA THR A 29 1.81 -9.69 6.31
C THR A 29 2.83 -10.81 6.09
N TYR A 30 2.56 -12.01 6.61
CA TYR A 30 3.41 -13.19 6.45
C TYR A 30 3.73 -13.49 4.98
N GLN A 31 2.82 -13.19 4.03
CA GLN A 31 3.06 -13.42 2.61
C GLN A 31 4.23 -12.64 2.02
N CYS A 32 4.64 -11.53 2.65
CA CYS A 32 5.76 -10.69 2.21
C CYS A 32 7.07 -11.49 2.09
N ARG A 33 7.28 -12.52 2.92
CA ARG A 33 8.46 -13.40 2.83
C ARG A 33 8.55 -14.14 1.49
N TYR A 34 7.42 -14.51 0.92
CA TYR A 34 7.39 -15.23 -0.35
C TYR A 34 7.66 -14.29 -1.51
N PHE A 35 7.26 -13.02 -1.41
CA PHE A 35 7.66 -11.98 -2.34
C PHE A 35 9.16 -11.73 -2.26
N GLN A 36 9.72 -11.57 -1.05
CA GLN A 36 11.17 -11.42 -0.84
C GLN A 36 11.95 -12.60 -1.44
N LYS A 37 11.53 -13.83 -1.15
CA LYS A 37 12.16 -15.06 -1.68
C LYS A 37 12.09 -15.14 -3.21
N ARG A 38 10.99 -14.71 -3.83
CA ARG A 38 10.77 -14.85 -5.27
C ARG A 38 11.39 -13.73 -6.08
N TYR A 39 11.29 -12.50 -5.62
CA TYR A 39 11.63 -11.29 -6.37
C TYR A 39 12.90 -10.60 -5.87
N GLY A 40 13.45 -11.01 -4.71
CA GLY A 40 14.57 -10.33 -4.07
C GLY A 40 14.11 -9.13 -3.24
N LYS A 41 14.96 -8.11 -3.15
CA LYS A 41 14.77 -6.93 -2.30
C LYS A 41 13.41 -6.26 -2.55
N GLY A 42 12.62 -6.09 -1.50
CA GLY A 42 11.40 -5.28 -1.51
C GLY A 42 11.24 -4.47 -0.24
N ILE A 43 10.12 -3.74 -0.18
CA ILE A 43 9.81 -2.83 0.91
C ILE A 43 8.34 -2.95 1.33
N ILE A 44 8.08 -2.87 2.64
CA ILE A 44 6.72 -2.84 3.20
C ILE A 44 6.37 -1.41 3.62
N ILE A 45 5.29 -0.86 3.08
CA ILE A 45 4.66 0.37 3.57
C ILE A 45 3.61 -0.04 4.60
N SER A 46 3.96 0.10 5.86
CA SER A 46 3.24 -0.46 7.01
C SER A 46 2.37 0.59 7.67
N GLY A 47 1.05 0.42 7.59
CA GLY A 47 0.08 1.14 8.40
C GLY A 47 -0.30 0.38 9.67
N GLU A 48 -0.12 -0.95 9.68
CA GLU A 48 -0.54 -1.82 10.79
C GLU A 48 0.63 -2.54 11.49
N ALA A 49 0.39 -3.02 12.71
CA ALA A 49 1.36 -3.75 13.53
C ALA A 49 1.61 -5.22 13.11
N GLY A 50 1.40 -5.56 11.83
CA GLY A 50 1.51 -6.92 11.30
C GLY A 50 2.94 -7.46 11.14
N LEU A 51 3.94 -6.58 11.23
CA LEU A 51 5.35 -6.87 10.92
C LEU A 51 5.98 -7.96 11.79
N LYS A 52 5.45 -8.20 13.00
CA LYS A 52 5.95 -9.27 13.88
C LYS A 52 5.94 -10.65 13.21
N SER A 53 4.99 -10.88 12.29
CA SER A 53 4.89 -12.14 11.54
C SER A 53 5.98 -12.36 10.49
N VAL A 54 6.85 -11.37 10.26
CA VAL A 54 7.99 -11.44 9.33
C VAL A 54 9.30 -11.05 10.02
N GLU A 55 9.38 -11.13 11.35
CA GLU A 55 10.57 -10.74 12.11
C GLU A 55 11.82 -11.61 11.84
N ASP A 56 11.62 -12.81 11.29
CA ASP A 56 12.67 -13.76 10.92
C ASP A 56 13.25 -13.53 9.52
N VAL A 57 12.76 -12.52 8.79
CA VAL A 57 13.24 -12.18 7.44
C VAL A 57 13.62 -10.71 7.34
N ASP A 58 14.72 -10.43 6.64
CA ASP A 58 15.24 -9.08 6.44
C ASP A 58 14.53 -8.41 5.25
N ILE A 59 13.48 -7.63 5.56
CA ILE A 59 12.68 -6.87 4.60
C ILE A 59 12.59 -5.42 5.09
N ASP A 60 13.00 -4.48 4.24
CA ASP A 60 12.91 -3.05 4.54
C ASP A 60 11.44 -2.65 4.77
N TYR A 61 11.18 -1.73 5.69
CA TYR A 61 9.83 -1.20 5.90
C TYR A 61 9.85 0.29 6.22
N LEU A 62 8.75 0.96 5.90
CA LEU A 62 8.45 2.32 6.31
C LEU A 62 7.06 2.34 6.95
N PRO A 63 6.93 2.74 8.23
CA PRO A 63 5.62 2.91 8.83
C PRO A 63 4.94 4.14 8.24
N PHE A 64 3.61 4.26 8.29
CA PHE A 64 2.91 5.53 8.11
C PHE A 64 1.80 5.69 9.14
N SER A 65 1.63 6.92 9.65
CA SER A 65 0.64 7.22 10.69
C SER A 65 -0.39 8.27 10.27
N SER A 66 -0.30 8.78 9.04
CA SER A 66 -1.25 9.76 8.50
C SER A 66 -1.31 9.68 6.97
N TRP A 67 -2.36 10.22 6.36
CA TRP A 67 -2.46 10.31 4.90
C TRP A 67 -1.48 11.33 4.32
N ASN A 68 -1.56 12.59 4.76
CA ASN A 68 -0.73 13.70 4.30
C ASN A 68 -0.30 14.64 5.45
N GLY A 69 -0.19 14.12 6.67
CA GLY A 69 0.27 14.87 7.83
C GLY A 69 1.79 15.10 7.84
N LYS A 70 2.37 15.27 9.03
CA LYS A 70 3.82 15.44 9.22
C LYS A 70 4.58 14.31 8.51
N HIS A 71 5.65 14.68 7.81
CA HIS A 71 6.58 13.77 7.15
C HIS A 71 7.99 14.29 7.36
N ASP A 72 8.75 13.54 8.13
CA ASP A 72 10.08 13.87 8.65
C ASP A 72 10.87 12.56 8.80
N PRO A 73 11.49 12.06 7.71
CA PRO A 73 12.17 10.78 7.70
C PRO A 73 13.31 10.66 8.71
N GLU A 74 14.01 11.76 9.00
CA GLU A 74 15.10 11.82 9.98
C GLU A 74 14.61 11.51 11.40
N GLU A 75 13.38 11.94 11.72
CA GLU A 75 12.71 11.68 12.99
C GLU A 75 11.83 10.41 12.97
N GLY A 76 11.90 9.62 11.88
CA GLY A 76 11.10 8.41 11.72
C GLY A 76 9.58 8.65 11.57
N VAL A 77 9.17 9.87 11.20
CA VAL A 77 7.76 10.24 11.04
C VAL A 77 7.40 10.24 9.56
N PHE A 78 6.38 9.46 9.19
CA PHE A 78 5.99 9.33 7.79
C PHE A 78 4.48 9.46 7.59
N SER A 79 4.08 10.25 6.60
CA SER A 79 2.75 10.19 6.01
C SER A 79 2.77 9.33 4.74
N PHE A 80 1.64 8.70 4.41
CA PHE A 80 1.50 7.87 3.21
C PHE A 80 1.89 8.64 1.94
N ARG A 81 1.38 9.87 1.77
CA ARG A 81 1.74 10.73 0.63
C ARG A 81 3.21 11.15 0.63
N GLY A 82 3.84 11.28 1.79
CA GLY A 82 5.28 11.49 1.90
C GLY A 82 6.06 10.30 1.37
N ILE A 83 5.70 9.07 1.77
CA ILE A 83 6.31 7.85 1.25
C ILE A 83 6.08 7.73 -0.26
N VAL A 84 4.88 8.02 -0.78
CA VAL A 84 4.60 8.03 -2.23
C VAL A 84 5.58 8.93 -2.99
N LYS A 85 5.93 10.11 -2.44
CA LYS A 85 6.94 10.99 -3.04
C LYS A 85 8.33 10.35 -3.01
N MET A 86 8.71 9.72 -1.90
CA MET A 86 9.97 8.98 -1.79
C MET A 86 10.05 7.86 -2.82
N LEU A 87 8.98 7.08 -3.03
CA LEU A 87 8.93 6.02 -4.04
C LEU A 87 9.11 6.53 -5.48
N GLY A 88 8.74 7.79 -5.74
CA GLY A 88 8.93 8.44 -7.04
C GLY A 88 10.35 8.99 -7.28
N SER A 89 11.18 9.04 -6.24
CA SER A 89 12.53 9.63 -6.30
C SER A 89 13.52 8.75 -7.07
N ASP A 90 14.58 9.38 -7.57
CA ASP A 90 15.68 8.64 -8.21
C ASP A 90 16.49 7.82 -7.21
N GLU A 91 16.51 8.22 -5.94
CA GLU A 91 17.12 7.46 -4.85
C GLU A 91 16.41 6.11 -4.67
N PHE A 92 15.08 6.10 -4.63
CA PHE A 92 14.31 4.86 -4.54
C PHE A 92 14.53 3.94 -5.74
N LYS A 93 14.61 4.50 -6.95
CA LYS A 93 14.94 3.73 -8.16
C LYS A 93 16.32 3.08 -8.06
N LYS A 94 17.33 3.82 -7.58
CA LYS A 94 18.70 3.33 -7.38
C LYS A 94 18.80 2.29 -6.26
N ALA A 95 17.91 2.33 -5.27
CA ALA A 95 17.86 1.36 -4.16
C ALA A 95 17.52 -0.07 -4.60
N GLY A 96 17.04 -0.27 -5.83
CA GLY A 96 16.96 -1.57 -6.48
C GLY A 96 15.77 -2.45 -6.07
N TYR A 97 14.76 -1.89 -5.41
CA TYR A 97 13.54 -2.60 -5.01
C TYR A 97 12.80 -3.22 -6.19
N LYS A 98 12.32 -4.45 -6.02
CA LYS A 98 11.60 -5.23 -7.04
C LYS A 98 10.11 -5.33 -6.74
N TRP A 99 9.74 -5.21 -5.48
CA TRP A 99 8.36 -5.30 -5.03
C TRP A 99 8.07 -4.35 -3.86
N ILE A 100 6.81 -3.95 -3.75
CA ILE A 100 6.29 -3.06 -2.71
C ILE A 100 5.07 -3.73 -2.08
N ALA A 101 5.02 -3.80 -0.75
CA ALA A 101 3.80 -4.11 -0.02
C ALA A 101 3.13 -2.83 0.49
N ILE A 102 1.81 -2.75 0.40
CA ILE A 102 0.98 -1.78 1.11
C ILE A 102 0.18 -2.57 2.13
N ASP A 103 0.60 -2.47 3.39
CA ASP A 103 0.09 -3.26 4.51
C ASP A 103 -0.43 -2.31 5.59
N SER A 104 -1.66 -1.80 5.52
CA SER A 104 -2.75 -2.27 4.64
C SER A 104 -3.51 -1.14 3.93
N LEU A 105 -4.29 -1.52 2.90
CA LEU A 105 -5.24 -0.64 2.23
C LEU A 105 -6.34 -0.15 3.18
N THR A 106 -6.71 -0.96 4.16
CA THR A 106 -7.67 -0.59 5.20
C THR A 106 -7.13 0.58 6.02
N GLU A 107 -5.90 0.47 6.54
CA GLU A 107 -5.29 1.57 7.30
C GLU A 107 -5.08 2.81 6.43
N MET A 108 -4.64 2.63 5.19
CA MET A 108 -4.47 3.72 4.23
C MET A 108 -5.79 4.49 4.02
N SER A 109 -6.91 3.75 3.93
CA SER A 109 -8.26 4.32 3.80
C SER A 109 -8.70 5.08 5.06
N GLU A 110 -8.50 4.49 6.25
CA GLU A 110 -8.85 5.11 7.53
C GLU A 110 -8.10 6.42 7.75
N ARG A 111 -6.79 6.45 7.47
CA ARG A 111 -5.97 7.67 7.53
C ARG A 111 -6.44 8.76 6.58
N LEU A 112 -6.99 8.39 5.42
CA LEU A 112 -7.59 9.37 4.50
C LEU A 112 -8.91 9.93 5.04
N VAL A 113 -9.78 9.05 5.57
CA VAL A 113 -11.06 9.47 6.17
C VAL A 113 -10.80 10.43 7.32
N GLU A 114 -9.90 10.10 8.24
CA GLU A 114 -9.53 10.96 9.37
C GLU A 114 -9.05 12.34 8.91
N GLN A 115 -8.21 12.40 7.88
CA GLN A 115 -7.78 13.69 7.34
C GLN A 115 -8.96 14.49 6.79
N LEU A 116 -9.83 13.87 5.99
CA LEU A 116 -10.97 14.56 5.39
C LEU A 116 -11.98 15.02 6.45
N GLU A 117 -12.23 14.22 7.49
CA GLU A 117 -13.08 14.63 8.60
C GLU A 117 -12.51 15.84 9.33
N ASN A 118 -11.21 15.89 9.56
CA ASN A 118 -10.55 17.05 10.18
C ASN A 118 -10.64 18.29 9.29
N GLU A 119 -10.36 18.15 7.98
CA GLU A 119 -10.53 19.24 7.01
C GLU A 119 -11.98 19.74 6.92
N TRP A 120 -12.98 18.86 7.12
CA TRP A 120 -14.39 19.26 7.17
C TRP A 120 -14.74 19.98 8.46
N LYS A 121 -14.25 19.48 9.61
CA LYS A 121 -14.43 20.15 10.91
C LYS A 121 -13.84 21.55 10.91
N GLU A 122 -12.66 21.75 10.33
CA GLU A 122 -12.03 23.07 10.16
C GLU A 122 -12.87 24.03 9.31
N LYS A 123 -13.65 23.50 8.36
CA LYS A 123 -14.62 24.26 7.56
C LYS A 123 -15.96 24.47 8.25
N GLY A 124 -16.11 24.03 9.51
CA GLY A 124 -17.37 24.08 10.25
C GLY A 124 -18.44 23.11 9.73
N LYS A 125 -18.03 22.04 9.04
CA LYS A 125 -18.92 21.02 8.46
C LYS A 125 -18.79 19.68 9.18
N THR A 126 -19.85 18.89 9.14
CA THR A 126 -19.80 17.44 9.48
C THR A 126 -19.57 16.62 8.22
N ALA A 127 -19.14 15.36 8.37
CA ALA A 127 -19.04 14.43 7.26
C ALA A 127 -20.36 14.40 6.45
N ASP A 128 -20.27 14.71 5.16
CA ASP A 128 -21.38 14.82 4.24
C ASP A 128 -21.08 14.12 2.90
N PHE A 129 -22.03 14.13 1.97
CA PHE A 129 -21.83 13.53 0.65
C PHE A 129 -20.66 14.15 -0.13
N GLN A 130 -20.32 15.42 0.11
CA GLN A 130 -19.18 16.07 -0.54
C GLN A 130 -17.86 15.46 -0.03
N MET A 131 -17.73 15.24 1.28
CA MET A 131 -16.57 14.59 1.88
C MET A 131 -16.36 13.18 1.31
N TRP A 132 -17.43 12.39 1.22
CA TRP A 132 -17.36 11.04 0.65
C TRP A 132 -17.05 11.03 -0.84
N GLY A 133 -17.49 12.05 -1.59
CA GLY A 133 -17.08 12.29 -2.97
C GLY A 133 -15.57 12.54 -3.09
N GLU A 134 -15.00 13.36 -2.20
CA GLU A 134 -13.56 13.61 -2.15
C GLU A 134 -12.75 12.38 -1.72
N TYR A 135 -13.22 11.65 -0.72
CA TYR A 135 -12.67 10.36 -0.33
C TYR A 135 -12.58 9.41 -1.54
N ASN A 136 -13.68 9.24 -2.28
CA ASN A 136 -13.71 8.36 -3.45
C ASN A 136 -12.72 8.83 -4.53
N ARG A 137 -12.66 10.14 -4.81
CA ARG A 137 -11.71 10.71 -5.78
C ARG A 137 -10.26 10.41 -5.40
N LEU A 138 -9.90 10.62 -4.14
CA LEU A 138 -8.53 10.43 -3.63
C LEU A 138 -8.14 8.95 -3.53
N MET A 139 -9.06 8.09 -3.07
CA MET A 139 -8.84 6.64 -3.05
C MET A 139 -8.69 6.07 -4.45
N LEU A 140 -9.55 6.46 -5.38
CA LEU A 140 -9.44 6.01 -6.78
C LEU A 140 -8.12 6.45 -7.42
N GLY A 141 -7.69 7.68 -7.16
CA GLY A 141 -6.37 8.17 -7.59
C GLY A 141 -5.23 7.31 -7.05
N SER A 142 -5.32 6.93 -5.77
CA SER A 142 -4.30 6.10 -5.11
C SER A 142 -4.29 4.66 -5.63
N LEU A 143 -5.45 4.05 -5.85
CA LEU A 143 -5.55 2.72 -6.46
C LEU A 143 -5.00 2.69 -7.90
N LYS A 144 -5.25 3.75 -8.70
CA LYS A 144 -4.65 3.89 -10.03
C LYS A 144 -3.14 4.03 -9.95
N TRP A 145 -2.63 4.83 -9.01
CA TRP A 145 -1.20 4.94 -8.77
C TRP A 145 -0.57 3.59 -8.42
N ILE A 146 -1.17 2.82 -7.49
CA ILE A 146 -0.72 1.45 -7.12
C ILE A 146 -0.64 0.53 -8.34
N ARG A 147 -1.68 0.55 -9.18
CA ARG A 147 -1.77 -0.22 -10.42
C ARG A 147 -0.64 0.13 -11.38
N ASP A 148 -0.33 1.42 -11.51
CA ASP A 148 0.59 1.94 -12.52
C ASP A 148 2.07 1.90 -12.08
N LEU A 149 2.37 1.55 -10.82
CA LEU A 149 3.73 1.36 -10.34
C LEU A 149 4.50 0.31 -11.17
N PRO A 150 5.78 0.53 -11.55
CA PRO A 150 6.58 -0.42 -12.32
C PRO A 150 7.18 -1.56 -11.46
N TYR A 151 6.54 -1.89 -10.33
CA TYR A 151 7.00 -2.88 -9.35
C TYR A 151 5.94 -3.95 -9.13
N HIS A 152 6.34 -5.15 -8.71
CA HIS A 152 5.38 -6.09 -8.14
C HIS A 152 4.74 -5.44 -6.92
N VAL A 153 3.41 -5.46 -6.82
CA VAL A 153 2.72 -4.85 -5.68
C VAL A 153 1.87 -5.90 -4.98
N TYR A 154 2.06 -5.98 -3.68
CA TYR A 154 1.21 -6.71 -2.75
C TYR A 154 0.41 -5.70 -1.93
N VAL A 155 -0.89 -5.88 -1.84
CA VAL A 155 -1.76 -5.04 -1.04
C VAL A 155 -2.54 -5.95 -0.10
N SER A 156 -2.49 -5.68 1.19
CA SER A 156 -3.36 -6.36 2.16
C SER A 156 -4.59 -5.51 2.44
N ALA A 157 -5.70 -6.16 2.78
CA ALA A 157 -6.90 -5.49 3.26
C ALA A 157 -7.62 -6.37 4.28
N LEU A 158 -8.21 -5.73 5.29
CA LEU A 158 -8.95 -6.39 6.35
C LEU A 158 -10.35 -6.75 5.87
N ALA A 159 -10.70 -8.03 5.95
CA ALA A 159 -12.07 -8.47 5.77
C ALA A 159 -12.92 -8.16 7.01
N LYS A 160 -14.03 -7.47 6.79
CA LYS A 160 -15.08 -7.23 7.79
C LYS A 160 -16.31 -8.04 7.40
N GLU A 161 -16.84 -8.82 8.33
CA GLU A 161 -18.15 -9.45 8.16
C GLU A 161 -19.22 -8.38 8.38
N GLU A 162 -20.22 -8.33 7.50
CA GLU A 162 -21.46 -7.62 7.81
C GLU A 162 -22.18 -8.40 8.92
N LYS A 163 -22.62 -7.69 9.96
CA LYS A 163 -23.44 -8.25 11.03
C LYS A 163 -24.91 -8.13 10.68
#